data_AF-A0A316PSC7-F1
#
_entry.id   AF-A0A316PSC7-F1
#
_cell.length_a   1.000
_cell.length_b   1.000
_cell.length_c   1.000
_cell.angle_alpha   90.00
_cell.angle_beta   90.00
_cell.angle_gamma   90.00
#
_symmetry.space_group_name_H-M   'P 1'
#
loop_
_entity.id
_entity.type
_entity.pdbx_description
1 polymer ?
#
loop_
_entity_poly.entity_id
_entity_poly.type
_entity_poly.pdbx_seq_one_letter_code
_entity_poly.pdbx_strand_id
1 'polypeptide(L)'
;MPEFELKTLKAVQTIAGEKDERFSTWFEALEYMFEETMKIDFDIAIIGCGAYGMPLAAKLKKTGKQAIHLGGETQLLFGIKGKWWEENYPSKIASCFNEYWGYPADSEKPKNAGTVEMGCYWK
;
A
#
# COMPACT_ATOMS: atom_id res chain seq x y z
N MET A 1 9.97 -13.19 -12.47
CA MET A 1 8.90 -12.34 -13.05
C MET A 1 9.24 -12.07 -14.49
N PRO A 2 8.26 -11.80 -15.37
CA PRO A 2 8.55 -11.19 -16.68
C PRO A 2 9.39 -9.92 -16.50
N GLU A 3 10.13 -9.48 -17.51
CA GLU A 3 10.81 -8.18 -17.46
C GLU A 3 9.78 -7.05 -17.31
N PHE A 4 10.06 -6.11 -16.42
CA PHE A 4 9.22 -4.95 -16.15
C PHE A 4 10.07 -3.78 -15.64
N GLU A 5 9.57 -2.57 -15.84
CA GLU A 5 10.08 -1.37 -15.18
C GLU A 5 9.22 -1.09 -13.94
N LEU A 6 9.83 -0.98 -12.77
CA LEU A 6 9.12 -0.59 -11.54
C LEU A 6 9.09 0.94 -11.43
N LYS A 7 7.89 1.51 -11.55
CA LYS A 7 7.61 2.91 -11.21
C LYS A 7 6.86 2.97 -9.89
N THR A 8 7.23 3.89 -9.01
CA THR A 8 6.64 4.00 -7.68
C THR A 8 6.03 5.38 -7.46
N LEU A 9 4.86 5.43 -6.84
CA LEU A 9 4.24 6.64 -6.32
C LEU A 9 4.03 6.47 -4.81
N LYS A 10 4.46 7.45 -4.00
CA LYS A 10 4.21 7.41 -2.56
C LYS A 10 2.72 7.64 -2.29
N ALA A 11 2.10 6.69 -1.58
CA ALA A 11 0.71 6.82 -1.16
C ALA A 11 0.55 7.96 -0.14
N VAL A 12 -0.56 8.69 -0.24
CA VAL A 12 -1.00 9.60 0.82
C VAL A 12 -1.40 8.77 2.03
N GLN A 13 -0.98 9.20 3.23
CA GLN A 13 -1.23 8.50 4.48
C GLN A 13 -2.05 9.37 5.42
N THR A 14 -3.30 8.97 5.66
CA THR A 14 -4.21 9.63 6.61
C THR A 14 -4.90 8.61 7.53
N ILE A 15 -4.38 7.38 7.63
CA ILE A 15 -4.92 6.36 8.52
C ILE A 15 -4.59 6.69 9.98
N ALA A 16 -5.29 6.06 10.92
CA ALA A 16 -4.95 6.15 12.35
C ALA A 16 -4.92 7.59 12.91
N GLY A 17 -5.69 8.50 12.31
CA GLY A 17 -5.74 9.91 12.71
C GLY A 17 -4.58 10.76 12.18
N GLU A 18 -3.72 10.21 11.32
CA GLU A 18 -2.73 11.00 10.58
C GLU A 18 -3.44 12.01 9.67
N LYS A 19 -2.79 13.16 9.48
CA LYS A 19 -3.29 14.25 8.64
C LYS A 19 -2.22 14.61 7.62
N ASP A 20 -2.67 14.87 6.40
CA ASP A 20 -1.85 15.45 5.36
C ASP A 20 -2.32 16.89 5.14
N GLU A 21 -1.49 17.87 5.52
CA GLU A 21 -1.86 19.29 5.51
C GLU A 21 -2.14 19.84 4.09
N ARG A 22 -1.77 19.08 3.05
CA ARG A 22 -2.06 19.44 1.66
C ARG A 22 -3.54 19.32 1.30
N PHE A 23 -4.32 18.55 2.07
CA PHE A 23 -5.70 18.21 1.71
C PHE A 23 -6.67 18.51 2.85
N SER A 24 -7.77 19.18 2.53
CA SER A 24 -8.85 19.47 3.47
C SER A 24 -9.80 18.27 3.61
N THR A 25 -9.88 17.42 2.58
CA THR A 25 -10.78 16.27 2.56
C THR A 25 -10.08 15.00 2.07
N TRP A 26 -10.62 13.85 2.47
CA TRP A 26 -10.19 12.55 1.95
C TRP A 26 -10.35 12.45 0.43
N PHE A 27 -11.38 13.10 -0.15
CA PHE A 27 -11.61 13.08 -1.59
C PHE A 27 -10.56 13.86 -2.37
N GLU A 28 -10.08 15.00 -1.85
CA GLU A 28 -8.96 15.74 -2.43
C GLU A 28 -7.68 14.91 -2.45
N ALA A 29 -7.38 14.21 -1.36
CA ALA A 29 -6.23 13.29 -1.29
C ALA A 29 -6.36 12.13 -2.30
N LEU A 30 -7.55 11.57 -2.47
CA LEU A 30 -7.82 10.55 -3.48
C LEU A 30 -7.67 11.10 -4.91
N GLU A 31 -8.17 12.30 -5.16
CA GLU A 31 -8.06 12.97 -6.47
C GLU A 31 -6.60 13.23 -6.81
N TYR A 32 -5.85 13.81 -5.87
CA TYR A 32 -4.42 14.02 -6.00
C TYR A 32 -3.67 12.73 -6.35
N MET A 33 -3.89 11.63 -5.60
CA MET A 33 -3.22 10.37 -5.92
C MET A 33 -3.58 9.83 -7.31
N PHE A 34 -4.83 10.00 -7.73
CA PHE A 34 -5.25 9.62 -9.07
C PHE A 34 -4.54 10.47 -10.14
N GLU A 35 -4.51 11.79 -10.00
CA GLU A 35 -3.84 12.72 -10.91
C GLU A 35 -2.34 12.44 -11.00
N GLU A 36 -1.67 12.25 -9.85
CA GLU A 36 -0.24 11.91 -9.82
C GLU A 36 0.04 10.56 -10.47
N THR A 37 -0.84 9.57 -10.28
CA THR A 37 -0.71 8.27 -10.94
C THR A 37 -0.82 8.43 -12.46
N MET A 38 -1.76 9.24 -12.96
CA MET A 38 -1.97 9.44 -14.40
C MET A 38 -0.86 10.24 -15.09
N LYS A 39 0.03 10.90 -14.34
CA LYS A 39 1.25 11.53 -14.88
C LYS A 39 2.36 10.52 -15.17
N ILE A 40 2.26 9.32 -14.60
CA ILE A 40 3.20 8.22 -14.82
C ILE A 40 2.72 7.43 -16.03
N ASP A 41 3.62 7.13 -16.96
CA ASP A 41 3.31 6.16 -18.03
C ASP A 41 3.49 4.74 -17.49
N PHE A 42 2.41 3.96 -17.42
CA PHE A 42 2.40 2.60 -16.89
C PHE A 42 1.34 1.72 -17.57
N ASP A 43 1.59 0.42 -17.59
CA ASP A 43 0.66 -0.58 -18.12
C ASP A 43 -0.32 -1.09 -17.05
N ILE A 44 0.20 -1.45 -15.87
CA ILE A 44 -0.53 -2.06 -14.76
C ILE A 44 -0.19 -1.33 -13.46
N ALA A 45 -1.21 -0.92 -12.70
CA ALA A 45 -1.04 -0.38 -11.35
C ALA A 45 -1.25 -1.48 -10.30
N ILE A 46 -0.25 -1.71 -9.43
CA ILE A 46 -0.38 -2.52 -8.21
C ILE A 46 -0.66 -1.56 -7.05
N ILE A 47 -1.76 -1.77 -6.32
CA ILE A 47 -2.29 -0.77 -5.41
C ILE A 47 -2.37 -1.33 -3.98
N GLY A 48 -1.57 -0.72 -3.11
CA GLY A 48 -1.60 -0.89 -1.66
C GLY A 48 -1.52 0.48 -0.97
N CYS A 49 -2.66 1.12 -0.74
CA CYS A 49 -2.74 2.44 -0.10
C CYS A 49 -3.93 2.56 0.88
N GLY A 50 -4.19 1.49 1.62
CA GLY A 50 -5.22 1.46 2.66
C GLY A 50 -6.61 1.80 2.14
N ALA A 51 -7.33 2.67 2.85
CA ALA A 51 -8.70 3.07 2.52
C ALA A 51 -8.85 3.69 1.11
N TYR A 52 -7.76 4.20 0.53
CA TYR A 52 -7.75 4.75 -0.82
C TYR A 52 -7.67 3.69 -1.92
N GLY A 53 -7.24 2.47 -1.60
CA GLY A 53 -6.87 1.44 -2.57
C GLY A 53 -8.00 1.06 -3.52
N MET A 54 -9.16 0.69 -2.97
CA MET A 54 -10.32 0.29 -3.77
C MET A 54 -10.88 1.46 -4.62
N PRO A 55 -11.11 2.67 -4.06
CA PRO A 55 -11.54 3.83 -4.84
C PRO A 55 -10.56 4.25 -5.94
N LEU A 56 -9.25 4.26 -5.66
CA LEU A 56 -8.21 4.59 -6.63
C LEU A 56 -8.19 3.56 -7.78
N ALA A 57 -8.25 2.26 -7.45
CA ALA A 57 -8.33 1.19 -8.44
C ALA A 57 -9.56 1.36 -9.35
N ALA A 58 -10.72 1.72 -8.77
CA ALA A 58 -11.93 1.97 -9.53
C ALA A 58 -11.80 3.19 -10.47
N LYS A 59 -11.17 4.28 -10.02
CA LYS A 59 -10.92 5.47 -10.86
C LYS A 59 -9.97 5.15 -12.02
N LEU A 60 -8.86 4.45 -11.75
CA LEU A 60 -7.91 4.04 -12.79
C LEU A 60 -8.55 3.08 -13.80
N LYS A 61 -9.38 2.14 -13.34
CA LYS A 61 -10.08 1.23 -14.26
C LYS A 61 -11.01 1.97 -15.22
N LYS A 62 -11.62 3.09 -14.82
CA LYS A 62 -12.48 3.92 -15.69
C LYS A 62 -11.71 4.63 -16.81
N THR A 63 -10.39 4.77 -16.70
CA THR A 63 -9.55 5.34 -17.77
C THR A 63 -9.08 4.29 -18.78
N GLY A 64 -9.45 3.03 -18.58
CA GLY A 64 -9.00 1.89 -19.40
C GLY A 64 -7.68 1.27 -18.93
N LYS A 65 -7.04 1.81 -17.87
CA LYS A 65 -5.84 1.24 -17.27
C LYS A 65 -6.16 -0.04 -16.49
N GLN A 66 -5.19 -0.96 -16.42
CA GLN A 66 -5.29 -2.13 -15.55
C GLN A 66 -4.85 -1.77 -14.13
N ALA A 67 -5.62 -2.21 -13.14
CA ALA A 67 -5.37 -1.93 -11.72
C ALA A 67 -5.65 -3.18 -10.89
N ILE A 68 -4.70 -3.56 -10.04
CA ILE A 68 -4.77 -4.71 -9.13
C ILE A 68 -4.68 -4.17 -7.71
N HIS A 69 -5.80 -4.16 -6.99
CA HIS A 69 -5.85 -3.79 -5.58
C HIS A 69 -5.51 -5.01 -4.73
N LEU A 70 -4.37 -4.93 -4.03
CA LEU A 70 -3.85 -6.01 -3.17
C LEU A 70 -3.89 -5.67 -1.69
N GLY A 71 -4.33 -4.47 -1.29
CA GLY A 71 -4.39 -4.11 0.12
C GLY A 71 -3.04 -4.28 0.82
N GLY A 72 -3.06 -4.88 2.01
CA GLY A 72 -1.87 -5.11 2.84
C GLY A 72 -0.89 -6.13 2.24
N GLU A 73 -1.37 -7.08 1.46
CA GLU A 73 -0.56 -8.12 0.79
C GLU A 73 0.46 -7.51 -0.18
N THR A 74 0.28 -6.26 -0.60
CA THR A 74 1.27 -5.51 -1.38
C THR A 74 2.65 -5.54 -0.72
N GLN A 75 2.74 -5.54 0.62
CA GLN A 75 4.01 -5.67 1.37
C GLN A 75 4.81 -6.91 0.94
N LEU A 76 4.11 -8.04 0.73
CA LEU A 76 4.73 -9.33 0.46
C LEU A 76 5.41 -9.37 -0.92
N LEU A 77 4.96 -8.56 -1.87
CA LEU A 77 5.58 -8.46 -3.19
C LEU A 77 6.96 -7.79 -3.16
N PHE A 78 7.24 -6.99 -2.12
CA PHE A 78 8.46 -6.19 -2.00
C PHE A 78 9.37 -6.66 -0.84
N GLY A 79 9.17 -7.88 -0.34
CA GLY A 79 9.98 -8.42 0.75
C GLY A 79 9.73 -7.75 2.10
N ILE A 80 8.53 -7.19 2.30
CA ILE A 80 8.14 -6.53 3.55
C ILE A 80 7.25 -7.48 4.37
N LYS A 81 7.68 -7.75 5.60
CA LYS A 81 6.99 -8.53 6.63
C LYS A 81 6.02 -7.65 7.42
N GLY A 82 5.21 -8.30 8.23
CA GLY A 82 4.26 -7.68 9.15
C GLY A 82 3.77 -8.75 10.12
N LYS A 83 3.43 -8.34 11.34
CA LYS A 83 2.95 -9.23 12.39
C LYS A 83 1.83 -10.17 11.93
N TRP A 84 0.91 -9.66 11.10
CA TRP A 84 -0.20 -10.42 10.52
C TRP A 84 0.27 -11.68 9.79
N TRP A 85 1.31 -11.54 8.96
CA TRP A 85 1.80 -12.61 8.09
C TRP A 85 2.52 -13.69 8.91
N GLU A 86 3.26 -13.29 9.93
CA GLU A 86 3.98 -14.19 10.83
C GLU A 86 3.03 -14.97 11.74
N GLU A 87 2.05 -14.30 12.32
CA GLU A 87 1.14 -14.91 13.31
C GLU A 87 0.04 -15.76 12.66
N ASN A 88 -0.52 -15.32 11.53
CA ASN A 88 -1.69 -15.98 10.92
C ASN A 88 -1.32 -16.95 9.79
N TYR A 89 -0.12 -16.81 9.20
CA TYR A 89 0.33 -17.63 8.09
C TYR A 89 1.73 -18.26 8.27
N PRO A 90 2.05 -18.83 9.46
CA PRO A 90 3.39 -19.34 9.79
C PRO A 90 3.87 -20.45 8.85
N SER A 91 2.97 -21.30 8.38
CA SER A 91 3.26 -22.41 7.46
C SER A 91 3.04 -22.07 5.97
N LYS A 92 2.75 -20.80 5.65
CA LYS A 92 2.57 -20.33 4.27
C LYS A 92 3.60 -19.26 3.94
N ILE A 93 3.20 -18.01 3.76
CA ILE A 93 4.11 -16.96 3.30
C ILE A 93 5.27 -16.73 4.27
N ALA A 94 5.04 -16.89 5.58
CA ALA A 94 6.09 -16.73 6.57
C ALA A 94 7.19 -17.81 6.47
N SER A 95 6.88 -18.99 5.91
CA SER A 95 7.90 -20.01 5.62
C SER A 95 8.87 -19.60 4.49
N CYS A 96 8.52 -18.57 3.71
CA CYS A 96 9.37 -18.02 2.65
C CYS A 96 10.27 -16.88 3.16
N PHE A 97 10.13 -16.46 4.42
CA PHE A 97 10.89 -15.35 4.98
C PHE A 97 12.35 -15.74 5.22
N ASN A 98 13.26 -14.84 4.84
CA ASN A 98 14.70 -15.00 4.98
C ASN A 98 15.36 -13.65 5.32
N GLU A 99 16.69 -13.55 5.22
CA GLU A 99 17.49 -12.36 5.55
C GLU A 99 17.21 -11.14 4.66
N TYR A 100 16.65 -11.33 3.46
CA TYR A 100 16.31 -10.23 2.54
C TYR A 100 14.96 -9.59 2.85
N TRP A 101 14.19 -10.15 3.78
CA TRP A 101 12.89 -9.63 4.17
C TRP A 101 12.98 -8.71 5.39
N GLY A 102 12.49 -7.48 5.27
CA GLY A 102 12.46 -6.47 6.34
C GLY A 102 11.06 -6.22 6.90
N TYR A 103 10.95 -5.46 7.99
CA TYR A 103 9.67 -4.85 8.41
C TYR A 103 9.58 -3.42 7.86
N PRO A 104 8.37 -2.81 7.81
CA PRO A 104 8.27 -1.39 7.57
C PRO A 104 9.15 -0.62 8.55
N ALA A 105 9.76 0.47 8.08
CA ALA A 105 10.52 1.35 8.95
C ALA A 105 9.61 1.97 10.03
N ASP A 106 10.18 2.28 11.20
CA ASP A 106 9.43 2.92 12.28
C ASP A 106 8.86 4.29 11.85
N SER A 107 9.54 4.99 10.93
CA SER A 107 9.06 6.24 10.34
C SER A 107 7.81 6.07 9.46
N GLU A 108 7.52 4.85 9.02
CA GLU A 108 6.34 4.50 8.22
C GLU A 108 5.23 3.87 9.10
N LYS A 109 5.39 3.88 10.42
CA LYS A 109 4.37 3.45 11.40
C LYS A 109 3.58 4.67 11.89
N PRO A 110 2.27 4.77 11.58
CA PRO A 110 1.41 5.83 12.11
C PRO A 110 1.42 5.84 13.64
N LYS A 111 1.26 7.02 14.25
CA LYS A 111 1.30 7.18 15.72
C LYS A 111 0.30 6.26 16.43
N ASN A 112 -0.89 6.10 15.86
CA ASN A 112 -1.94 5.25 16.43
C ASN A 112 -2.12 3.94 15.64
N ALA A 113 -1.04 3.36 15.09
CA ALA A 113 -1.09 2.12 14.30
C ALA A 113 -1.84 0.97 15.01
N GLY A 114 -1.86 0.94 16.34
CA GLY A 114 -2.65 -0.04 17.11
C GLY A 114 -4.16 0.01 16.87
N THR A 115 -4.68 1.12 16.33
CA THR A 115 -6.10 1.25 15.94
C THR A 115 -6.39 0.65 14.55
N VAL A 116 -5.33 0.30 13.79
CA VAL A 116 -5.41 -0.35 12.49
C VAL A 116 -5.13 -1.83 12.69
N GLU A 117 -6.19 -2.61 12.93
CA GLU A 117 -6.10 -4.08 13.03
C GLU A 117 -5.03 -4.51 14.07
N MET A 118 -4.94 -3.81 15.21
CA MET A 118 -3.94 -4.06 16.25
C MET A 118 -2.48 -3.91 15.79
N GLY A 119 -2.24 -3.09 14.76
CA GLY A 119 -0.91 -2.81 14.22
C GLY A 119 -0.35 -3.96 13.38
N CYS A 120 -1.20 -4.80 12.78
CA CYS A 120 -0.79 -6.06 12.19
C CYS A 120 0.13 -5.95 10.96
N TYR A 121 0.21 -4.79 10.31
CA TYR A 121 1.12 -4.56 9.18
C TYR A 121 2.54 -4.15 9.60
N TRP A 122 2.76 -3.88 10.88
CA TRP A 122 4.05 -3.49 11.45
C TRP A 122 4.53 -4.55 12.44
N LYS A 123 5.70 -4.31 13.04
CA LYS A 123 6.20 -5.10 14.18
C LYS A 123 5.56 -4.63 15.50
#